data_AF-A0AAN7W9F0-F1
#
_entry.id   AF-A0AAN7W9F0-F1
#
_cell.length_a   1.000
_cell.length_b   1.000
_cell.length_c   1.000
_cell.angle_alpha   90.00
_cell.angle_beta   90.00
_cell.angle_gamma   90.00
#
_symmetry.space_group_name_H-M   'P 1'
#
loop_
_entity.id
_entity.type
_entity.pdbx_description
1 polymer ?
#
loop_
_entity_poly.entity_id
_entity_poly.type
_entity_poly.pdbx_seq_one_letter_code
_entity_poly.pdbx_strand_id
1 'polypeptide(L)'
;MKITFIISGFLGAAAATSISYDPGYDEKARSMSVVSCSDGVNGLTTKHGWQVQGDVPHFPYIGGSDTVDGWNSASCGDCFAITYNSRIIHMLAIDHTLTGLNGKF
;
A
#
# COMPACT_ATOMS: atom_id res chain seq x y z
N MET A 1 -29.03 -35.29 -13.57
CA MET A 1 -28.02 -35.13 -12.50
C MET A 1 -27.83 -33.63 -12.30
N LYS A 2 -28.28 -33.09 -11.16
CA LYS A 2 -28.25 -31.64 -10.88
C LYS A 2 -27.01 -31.38 -10.02
N ILE A 3 -26.00 -30.72 -10.59
CA ILE A 3 -24.74 -30.40 -9.90
C ILE A 3 -24.93 -29.02 -9.26
N THR A 4 -25.05 -28.98 -7.93
CA THR A 4 -25.10 -27.74 -7.16
C THR A 4 -23.68 -27.36 -6.74
N PHE A 5 -23.14 -26.27 -7.29
CA PHE A 5 -21.89 -25.66 -6.82
C PHE A 5 -22.17 -24.83 -5.57
N ILE A 6 -21.55 -25.18 -4.44
CA ILE A 6 -21.55 -24.32 -3.24
C ILE A 6 -20.39 -23.34 -3.40
N ILE A 7 -20.72 -22.07 -3.65
CA ILE A 7 -19.74 -20.99 -3.60
C ILE A 7 -19.52 -20.66 -2.12
N SER A 8 -18.44 -21.18 -1.55
CA SER A 8 -18.01 -20.82 -0.21
C SER A 8 -17.38 -19.43 -0.27
N GLY A 9 -18.11 -18.40 0.19
CA GLY A 9 -17.61 -17.03 0.28
C GLY A 9 -16.71 -16.86 1.49
N PHE A 10 -15.45 -16.46 1.28
CA PHE A 10 -14.55 -16.07 2.37
C PHE A 10 -15.00 -14.71 2.92
N LEU A 11 -15.59 -14.68 4.12
CA LEU A 11 -15.83 -13.43 4.84
C LEU A 11 -14.46 -12.89 5.29
N GLY A 12 -13.95 -11.87 4.59
CA GLY A 12 -12.78 -11.13 5.05
C GLY A 12 -13.11 -10.41 6.36
N ALA A 13 -12.41 -10.75 7.44
CA ALA A 13 -12.51 -10.02 8.69
C ALA A 13 -11.91 -8.62 8.50
N ALA A 14 -12.72 -7.58 8.70
CA ALA A 14 -12.23 -6.21 8.76
C ALA A 14 -11.52 -6.00 10.12
N ALA A 15 -10.20 -6.04 10.12
CA ALA A 15 -9.40 -5.65 11.28
C ALA A 15 -9.26 -4.13 11.32
N ALA A 16 -9.63 -3.52 12.45
CA ALA A 16 -9.27 -2.13 12.71
C ALA A 16 -7.76 -2.07 12.95
N THR A 17 -7.04 -1.33 12.12
CA THR A 17 -5.60 -1.07 12.28
C THR A 17 -5.36 0.41 12.58
N SER A 18 -4.21 0.73 13.18
CA SER A 18 -3.81 2.12 13.38
C SER A 18 -3.49 2.78 12.05
N ILE A 19 -3.84 4.05 11.93
CA ILE A 19 -3.52 4.86 10.76
C ILE A 19 -3.00 6.22 11.20
N SER A 20 -1.89 6.66 10.62
CA SER A 20 -1.19 7.90 11.01
C SER A 20 -0.64 8.66 9.82
N TYR A 21 -0.46 9.97 9.93
CA TYR A 21 -0.04 10.82 8.82
C TYR A 21 1.46 11.12 8.88
N ASP A 22 2.13 11.12 7.72
CA ASP A 22 3.50 11.60 7.52
C ASP A 22 3.55 12.50 6.27
N PRO A 23 3.92 13.79 6.42
CA PRO A 23 3.99 14.74 5.30
C PRO A 23 5.06 14.40 4.27
N GLY A 24 6.01 13.54 4.59
CA GLY A 24 6.98 13.05 3.62
C GLY A 24 6.35 12.29 2.46
N TYR A 25 5.11 11.80 2.57
CA TYR A 25 4.36 11.18 1.47
C TYR A 25 3.57 12.18 0.60
N ASP A 26 3.55 13.46 0.98
CA ASP A 26 3.01 14.56 0.15
C ASP A 26 4.06 15.15 -0.79
N GLU A 27 5.33 14.79 -0.61
CA GLU A 27 6.43 15.35 -1.37
C GLU A 27 6.55 14.67 -2.74
N LYS A 28 5.86 15.23 -3.74
CA LYS A 28 5.84 14.71 -5.12
C LYS A 28 7.24 14.39 -5.69
N ALA A 29 8.23 15.20 -5.35
CA ALA A 29 9.61 15.07 -5.84
C ALA A 29 10.50 14.17 -4.96
N ARG A 30 9.99 13.62 -3.84
CA ARG A 30 10.76 12.73 -2.98
C ARG A 30 11.11 11.46 -3.76
N SER A 31 12.39 11.11 -3.71
CA SER A 31 12.94 9.95 -4.43
C SER A 31 12.30 8.65 -3.94
N MET A 32 12.01 7.73 -4.85
CA MET A 32 11.65 6.36 -4.50
C MET A 32 12.83 5.59 -3.90
N SER A 33 14.07 6.07 -4.02
CA SER A 33 15.26 5.43 -3.45
C SER A 33 15.35 5.54 -1.92
N VAL A 34 14.51 6.36 -1.28
CA VAL A 34 14.52 6.56 0.18
C VAL A 34 13.39 5.83 0.90
N VAL A 35 12.66 4.96 0.20
CA VAL A 35 11.60 4.11 0.77
C VAL A 35 11.93 2.64 0.54
N SER A 36 11.33 1.77 1.35
CA SER A 36 11.60 0.33 1.33
C SER A 36 11.23 -0.33 -0.01
N CYS A 37 10.17 0.14 -0.68
CA CYS A 37 9.75 -0.39 -1.98
C CYS A 37 10.42 0.31 -3.16
N SER A 38 11.70 0.61 -3.01
CA SER A 38 12.56 1.20 -4.04
C SER A 38 12.81 0.21 -5.18
N ASP A 39 13.97 -0.44 -5.21
CA ASP A 39 14.39 -1.38 -6.25
C ASP A 39 14.33 -2.85 -5.78
N GLY A 40 15.02 -3.75 -6.51
CA GLY A 40 14.90 -5.19 -6.32
C GLY A 40 13.74 -5.79 -7.12
N VAL A 41 13.61 -7.12 -7.08
CA VAL A 41 12.58 -7.85 -7.87
C VAL A 41 11.15 -7.45 -7.51
N ASN A 42 10.93 -7.03 -6.26
CA ASN A 42 9.64 -6.58 -5.77
C ASN A 42 9.48 -5.05 -5.78
N GLY A 43 10.57 -4.30 -5.97
CA GLY A 43 10.59 -2.85 -5.91
C GLY A 43 9.77 -2.17 -7.00
N LEU A 44 9.20 -1.01 -6.67
CA LEU A 44 8.33 -0.25 -7.56
C LEU A 44 9.12 0.50 -8.64
N THR A 45 10.37 0.87 -8.38
CA THR A 45 11.25 1.44 -9.42
C THR A 45 11.57 0.40 -10.48
N THR A 46 11.83 -0.86 -10.08
CA THR A 46 12.09 -1.98 -11.00
C THR A 46 10.85 -2.36 -11.79
N LYS A 47 9.70 -2.50 -11.13
CA LYS A 47 8.45 -2.97 -11.75
C LYS A 47 7.78 -1.93 -12.65
N HIS A 48 7.89 -0.65 -12.29
CA HIS A 48 7.09 0.40 -12.92
C HIS A 48 7.90 1.58 -13.45
N GLY A 49 9.19 1.66 -13.13
CA GLY A 49 10.05 2.79 -13.54
C GLY A 49 9.80 4.08 -12.76
N TRP A 50 9.01 4.06 -11.68
CA TRP A 50 8.73 5.23 -10.84
C TRP A 50 10.00 5.67 -10.10
N GLN A 51 10.44 6.90 -10.33
CA GLN A 51 11.67 7.45 -9.75
C GLN A 51 11.39 8.37 -8.57
N VAL A 52 10.25 9.07 -8.60
CA VAL A 52 9.77 9.91 -7.50
C VAL A 52 8.37 9.49 -7.09
N GLN A 53 7.98 9.82 -5.87
CA GLN A 53 6.65 9.49 -5.34
C GLN A 53 5.51 9.99 -6.23
N GLY A 54 5.71 11.14 -6.89
CA GLY A 54 4.76 11.71 -7.84
C GLY A 54 4.51 10.93 -9.11
N ASP A 55 5.33 9.92 -9.42
CA ASP A 55 5.15 9.04 -10.57
C ASP A 55 4.08 7.96 -10.29
N VAL A 56 3.77 7.71 -9.01
CA VAL A 56 2.78 6.72 -8.59
C VAL A 56 1.38 7.16 -9.05
N PRO A 57 0.61 6.31 -9.75
CA PRO A 57 -0.76 6.61 -10.12
C PRO A 57 -1.60 6.95 -8.89
N HIS A 58 -2.46 7.97 -9.02
CA HIS A 58 -3.32 8.44 -7.93
C HIS A 58 -2.55 8.97 -6.70
N PHE A 59 -1.29 9.40 -6.87
CA PHE A 59 -0.62 10.24 -5.88
C PHE A 59 -1.55 11.40 -5.44
N PRO A 60 -1.67 11.70 -4.14
CA PRO A 60 -0.78 11.26 -3.06
C PRO A 60 -1.31 10.08 -2.21
N TYR A 61 -2.14 9.17 -2.74
CA TYR A 61 -2.63 8.03 -1.95
C TYR A 61 -1.58 6.91 -1.82
N ILE A 62 -0.50 7.22 -1.12
CA ILE A 62 0.66 6.36 -0.86
C ILE A 62 1.06 6.40 0.63
N GLY A 63 1.80 5.39 1.08
CA GLY A 63 2.30 5.37 2.45
C GLY A 63 3.09 4.11 2.80
N GLY A 64 3.46 4.00 4.07
CA GLY A 64 4.00 2.81 4.69
C GLY A 64 2.94 1.84 5.21
N SER A 65 3.26 0.55 5.20
CA SER A 65 2.46 -0.54 5.77
C SER A 65 3.33 -1.42 6.66
N ASP A 66 2.77 -1.94 7.75
CA ASP A 66 3.40 -2.94 8.61
C ASP A 66 3.53 -4.31 7.94
N THR A 67 2.85 -4.53 6.81
CA THR A 67 3.04 -5.70 5.96
C THR A 67 4.31 -5.63 5.11
N VAL A 68 4.85 -4.42 4.88
CA VAL A 68 6.13 -4.23 4.20
C VAL A 68 7.23 -4.43 5.22
N ASP A 69 7.87 -5.60 5.21
CA ASP A 69 8.91 -6.00 6.18
C ASP A 69 10.28 -5.34 5.95
N GLY A 70 10.44 -4.59 4.86
CA GLY A 70 11.63 -3.81 4.55
C GLY A 70 11.94 -3.76 3.05
N TRP A 71 13.22 -3.57 2.73
CA TRP A 71 13.67 -3.49 1.34
C TRP A 71 13.31 -4.75 0.55
N ASN A 72 12.79 -4.57 -0.67
CA ASN A 72 12.41 -5.66 -1.58
C ASN A 72 11.33 -6.62 -1.00
N SER A 73 10.51 -6.14 -0.06
CA SER A 73 9.37 -6.87 0.49
C SER A 73 8.44 -7.41 -0.59
N ALA A 74 7.90 -8.61 -0.41
CA ALA A 74 6.88 -9.15 -1.31
C ALA A 74 5.56 -8.34 -1.26
N SER A 75 5.32 -7.62 -0.17
CA SER A 75 4.16 -6.73 0.03
C SER A 75 4.34 -5.34 -0.59
N CYS A 76 5.46 -5.07 -1.26
CA CYS A 76 5.65 -3.81 -1.97
C CYS A 76 4.64 -3.63 -3.11
N GLY A 77 3.86 -2.55 -3.03
CA GLY A 77 2.76 -2.26 -3.94
C GLY A 77 1.41 -2.85 -3.53
N ASP A 78 1.28 -3.44 -2.34
CA ASP A 78 -0.02 -3.83 -1.81
C ASP A 78 -0.96 -2.60 -1.73
N CYS A 79 -2.24 -2.81 -2.04
CA CYS A 79 -3.24 -1.75 -2.06
C CYS A 79 -4.26 -1.95 -0.94
N PHE A 80 -4.35 -0.97 -0.06
CA PHE A 80 -5.19 -1.02 1.13
C PHE A 80 -6.45 -0.19 0.95
N ALA A 81 -7.61 -0.82 1.14
CA ALA A 81 -8.89 -0.11 1.24
C ALA A 81 -9.12 0.36 2.69
N ILE A 82 -8.94 1.65 2.92
CA ILE A 82 -9.11 2.28 4.22
C ILE A 82 -10.53 2.83 4.31
N THR A 83 -11.30 2.34 5.28
CA THR A 83 -12.66 2.83 5.54
C THR A 83 -12.71 3.68 6.80
N TYR A 84 -13.13 4.94 6.70
CA TYR A 84 -13.32 5.84 7.82
C TYR A 84 -14.58 6.68 7.63
N ASN A 85 -15.52 6.67 8.59
CA ASN A 85 -16.79 7.41 8.53
C ASN A 85 -17.52 7.26 7.18
N SER A 86 -17.67 6.02 6.69
CA SER A 86 -18.30 5.68 5.41
C SER A 86 -17.58 6.20 4.14
N ARG A 87 -16.36 6.74 4.27
CA ARG A 87 -15.48 7.05 3.14
C ARG A 87 -14.47 5.94 2.96
N ILE A 88 -14.15 5.64 1.70
CA ILE A 88 -13.15 4.65 1.34
C ILE A 88 -12.06 5.35 0.53
N ILE A 89 -10.81 5.11 0.93
CA ILE A 89 -9.60 5.55 0.21
C ILE A 89 -8.76 4.31 -0.08
N HIS A 90 -8.11 4.31 -1.24
CA HIS A 90 -7.18 3.26 -1.64
C HIS A 90 -5.76 3.78 -1.57
N MET A 91 -4.97 3.28 -0.61
CA MET A 91 -3.58 3.66 -0.42
C MET A 91 -2.64 2.56 -0.92
N LEU A 92 -1.65 2.92 -1.72
CA LEU A 92 -0.58 2.02 -2.15
C LEU A 92 0.55 2.00 -1.11
N ALA A 93 0.95 0.81 -0.67
CA ALA A 93 2.11 0.65 0.21
C ALA A 93 3.43 0.76 -0.59
N ILE A 94 4.23 1.75 -0.24
CA ILE A 94 5.53 2.03 -0.83
C ILE A 94 6.68 1.97 0.19
N ASP A 95 6.37 1.86 1.47
CA ASP A 95 7.37 1.85 2.53
C ASP A 95 6.97 0.93 3.70
N HIS A 96 7.92 0.71 4.60
CA HIS A 96 7.70 0.09 5.89
C HIS A 96 7.10 1.10 6.89
N THR A 97 6.19 0.64 7.74
CA THR A 97 5.90 1.31 9.02
C THR A 97 5.85 0.28 10.14
N LEU A 98 6.14 0.69 11.37
CA LEU A 98 6.20 -0.24 12.51
C LEU A 98 4.83 -0.83 12.89
N THR A 99 3.74 -0.09 12.67
CA THR A 99 2.41 -0.55 13.07
C THR A 99 1.33 0.07 12.19
N GLY A 100 0.46 -0.77 11.64
CA GLY A 100 -0.65 -0.41 10.78
C GLY A 100 -0.21 0.31 9.51
N LEU A 101 -0.86 1.44 9.23
CA LEU A 101 -0.63 2.24 8.04
C LEU A 101 -0.14 3.64 8.41
N ASN A 102 0.78 4.18 7.61
CA ASN A 102 1.26 5.55 7.76
C ASN A 102 1.34 6.22 6.39
N GLY A 103 0.59 7.30 6.14
CA GLY A 103 0.54 7.87 4.80
C GLY A 103 -0.47 8.97 4.66
N LYS A 104 -0.87 9.23 3.42
CA LYS A 104 -1.88 10.25 3.12
C LYS A 104 -3.24 9.64 2.76
N PHE A 105 -4.26 10.31 3.29
CA PHE A 105 -5.68 10.01 3.13
C PHE A 105 -6.41 11.22 2.51
#